data_AF-R6NV42-F1
#
_entry.id   AF-R6NV42-F1
#
_cell.length_a   1.000
_cell.length_b   1.000
_cell.length_c   1.000
_cell.angle_alpha   90.00
_cell.angle_beta   90.00
_cell.angle_gamma   90.00
#
_symmetry.space_group_name_H-M   'P 1'
#
loop_
_entity.id
_entity.type
_entity.pdbx_description
1 polymer ?
#
loop_
_entity_poly.entity_id
_entity_poly.type
_entity_poly.pdbx_seq_one_letter_code
_entity_poly.pdbx_strand_id
1 'polypeptide(L)'
;MQRQISVKSWNANDTPTTVELTFVNGNKQYTVKRNPEYERKKARGNGFTKQSAGGIKMETMFVDEGFGSLDEETLRQAMQALSGLSENNRLVGIISHVAELRSEIDKQLVVTKEKSGGSKVELKLN
;
A
#
# COMPACT_ATOMS: atom_id res chain seq x y z
N MET A 1 12.37 8.36 11.59
CA MET A 1 12.04 9.37 10.56
C MET A 1 10.93 8.81 9.68
N GLN A 2 9.67 9.19 9.91
CA GLN A 2 8.54 8.70 9.10
C GLN A 2 8.60 9.35 7.71
N ARG A 3 8.79 8.55 6.66
CA ARG A 3 8.65 9.00 5.27
C ARG A 3 7.18 8.87 4.87
N GLN A 4 6.46 9.98 4.96
CA GLN A 4 5.09 10.11 4.47
C GLN A 4 5.14 10.50 2.99
N ILE A 5 4.57 9.68 2.11
CA ILE A 5 4.25 10.09 0.74
C ILE A 5 2.94 10.88 0.83
N SER A 6 2.97 12.17 0.53
CA SER A 6 1.80 13.05 0.53
C SER A 6 1.52 13.50 -0.89
N VAL A 7 0.38 13.07 -1.44
CA VAL A 7 -0.11 13.53 -2.75
C VAL A 7 -1.04 14.72 -2.49
N LYS A 8 -0.54 15.93 -2.75
CA LYS A 8 -1.33 17.17 -2.73
C LYS A 8 -1.74 17.48 -4.17
N SER A 9 -3.04 17.58 -4.42
CA SER A 9 -3.54 18.08 -5.70
C SER A 9 -3.81 19.58 -5.62
N TRP A 10 -3.42 20.30 -6.64
CA TRP A 10 -3.79 21.68 -6.88
C TRP A 10 -4.70 21.73 -8.10
N ASN A 11 -5.96 22.15 -7.92
CA ASN A 11 -6.88 22.30 -9.05
C ASN A 11 -7.68 23.59 -8.89
N ALA A 12 -7.57 24.49 -9.88
CA ALA A 12 -8.08 25.86 -9.80
C ALA A 12 -9.60 25.99 -10.07
N ASN A 13 -10.26 24.91 -10.52
CA ASN A 13 -11.58 24.98 -11.18
C ASN A 13 -12.73 24.27 -10.43
N ASP A 14 -12.76 24.28 -9.09
CA ASP A 14 -13.85 23.70 -8.26
C ASP A 14 -14.19 22.22 -8.53
N THR A 15 -13.37 21.52 -9.31
CA THR A 15 -13.55 20.10 -9.62
C THR A 15 -13.00 19.26 -8.48
N PRO A 16 -13.77 18.32 -7.90
CA PRO A 16 -13.26 17.42 -6.88
C PRO A 16 -12.02 16.68 -7.39
N THR A 17 -10.90 16.82 -6.69
CA THR A 17 -9.74 16.00 -7.02
C THR A 17 -10.00 14.59 -6.50
N THR A 18 -10.08 13.62 -7.39
CA THR A 18 -10.05 12.20 -7.03
C THR A 18 -8.80 11.57 -7.62
N VAL A 19 -8.10 10.77 -6.81
CA VAL A 19 -7.07 9.84 -7.26
C VAL A 19 -7.68 8.45 -7.24
N GLU A 20 -7.72 7.79 -8.38
CA GLU A 20 -8.26 6.44 -8.53
C GLU A 20 -7.15 5.50 -8.99
N LEU A 21 -6.82 4.51 -8.15
CA LEU A 21 -5.96 3.39 -8.52
C LEU A 21 -6.82 2.15 -8.67
N THR A 22 -6.92 1.63 -9.89
CA THR A 22 -7.58 0.36 -10.16
C THR A 22 -6.53 -0.71 -10.44
N PHE A 23 -6.63 -1.84 -9.75
CA PHE A 23 -5.79 -3.00 -9.99
C PHE A 23 -6.62 -4.28 -9.94
N VAL A 24 -6.17 -5.31 -10.65
CA VAL A 24 -6.85 -6.60 -10.70
C VAL A 24 -6.05 -7.59 -9.86
N ASN A 25 -6.75 -8.41 -9.07
CA ASN A 25 -6.16 -9.51 -8.34
C ASN A 25 -7.08 -10.74 -8.44
N GLY A 26 -6.63 -11.73 -9.20
CA GLY A 26 -7.46 -12.86 -9.65
C GLY A 26 -8.64 -12.36 -10.50
N ASN A 27 -9.84 -12.87 -10.22
CA ASN A 27 -11.06 -12.46 -10.92
C ASN A 27 -11.72 -11.22 -10.29
N LYS A 28 -11.05 -10.56 -9.34
CA LYS A 28 -11.59 -9.41 -8.61
C LYS A 28 -10.84 -8.14 -9.00
N GLN A 29 -11.59 -7.12 -9.37
CA GLN A 29 -11.09 -5.78 -9.61
C GLN A 29 -11.20 -4.95 -8.34
N TYR A 30 -10.09 -4.34 -7.92
CA TYR A 30 -10.00 -3.47 -6.77
C TYR A 30 -9.82 -2.03 -7.25
N THR A 31 -10.57 -1.12 -6.65
CA THR A 31 -10.49 0.30 -6.96
C THR A 31 -10.30 1.08 -5.68
N VAL A 32 -9.14 1.71 -5.55
CA VAL A 32 -8.80 2.62 -4.45
C VAL A 32 -9.12 4.03 -4.92
N LYS A 33 -10.20 4.61 -4.41
CA LYS A 33 -10.54 6.03 -4.60
C LYS A 33 -10.12 6.82 -3.38
N ARG A 34 -9.22 7.78 -3.58
CA ARG A 34 -8.84 8.79 -2.58
C ARG A 34 -9.33 10.15 -3.06
N ASN A 35 -9.99 10.87 -2.17
CA ASN A 35 -10.21 12.29 -2.33
C ASN A 35 -9.19 12.98 -1.41
N PRO A 36 -8.00 13.36 -1.88
CA PRO A 36 -7.01 14.03 -1.04
C PRO A 36 -7.57 15.35 -0.49
N GLU A 37 -6.97 15.88 0.56
CA GLU A 37 -7.34 17.19 1.10
C GLU A 37 -6.93 18.32 0.14
N TYR A 38 -7.84 19.26 -0.14
CA TYR A 38 -7.56 20.44 -0.98
C TYR A 38 -8.40 21.66 -0.56
N GLU A 39 -7.95 22.84 -0.94
CA GLU A 39 -8.75 24.07 -0.85
C GLU A 39 -9.65 24.21 -2.07
N ARG A 40 -10.94 24.45 -1.84
CA ARG A 40 -11.93 24.73 -2.89
C ARG A 40 -12.56 26.09 -2.69
N LYS A 41 -13.14 26.70 -3.72
CA LYS A 41 -13.89 27.94 -3.50
C LYS A 41 -15.12 27.65 -2.65
N LYS A 42 -15.49 28.62 -1.82
CA LYS A 42 -16.72 28.55 -1.05
C LYS A 42 -17.92 28.55 -2.01
N ALA A 43 -18.90 27.69 -1.74
CA ALA A 43 -20.14 27.65 -2.52
C ALA A 43 -20.95 28.95 -2.40
N ARG A 44 -20.73 29.73 -1.33
CA ARG A 44 -21.32 31.06 -1.11
C ARG A 44 -20.30 31.96 -0.42
N GLY A 45 -20.22 33.22 -0.85
CA GLY A 45 -19.31 34.24 -0.31
C GLY A 45 -17.91 34.19 -0.92
N ASN A 46 -17.05 35.13 -0.49
CA ASN A 46 -15.67 35.23 -0.98
C ASN A 46 -14.73 34.32 -0.18
N GLY A 47 -13.72 33.77 -0.88
CA GLY A 47 -12.63 32.98 -0.28
C GLY A 47 -12.73 31.47 -0.47
N PHE A 48 -11.79 30.75 0.15
CA PHE A 48 -11.64 29.30 0.03
C PHE A 48 -12.13 28.56 1.29
N THR A 49 -12.51 27.31 1.14
CA THR A 49 -12.82 26.40 2.24
C THR A 49 -12.04 25.11 2.06
N LYS A 50 -11.68 24.49 3.18
CA LYS A 50 -10.92 23.27 3.22
C LYS A 50 -11.85 22.07 2.99
N GLN A 51 -11.58 21.27 1.97
CA GLN A 51 -12.22 19.98 1.79
C GLN A 51 -11.38 18.91 2.47
N SER A 52 -11.91 18.28 3.52
CA SER A 52 -11.23 17.19 4.21
C SER A 52 -11.07 15.97 3.30
N ALA A 53 -9.96 15.25 3.48
CA ALA A 53 -9.70 14.04 2.73
C ALA A 53 -10.80 12.99 2.95
N GLY A 54 -11.25 12.35 1.87
CA GLY A 54 -12.25 11.27 1.87
C GLY A 54 -11.72 9.98 1.23
N GLY A 55 -12.43 8.88 1.45
CA GLY A 55 -12.08 7.52 0.99
C GLY A 55 -11.71 6.58 2.13
N ILE A 56 -11.60 5.28 1.85
CA ILE A 56 -11.21 4.28 2.85
C ILE A 56 -9.77 4.56 3.30
N LYS A 57 -9.58 4.82 4.60
CA LYS A 57 -8.25 4.91 5.20
C LYS A 57 -7.68 3.49 5.29
N MET A 58 -6.90 3.12 4.28
CA MET A 58 -5.99 1.98 4.40
C MET A 58 -4.70 2.46 5.06
N GLU A 59 -4.32 1.83 6.15
CA GLU A 59 -3.00 2.01 6.75
C GLU A 59 -2.04 1.03 6.09
N THR A 60 -0.77 1.40 5.89
CA THR A 60 0.19 0.50 5.26
C THR A 60 1.47 0.45 6.09
N MET A 61 1.99 -0.75 6.31
CA MET A 61 3.23 -1.02 7.02
C MET A 61 4.10 -1.90 6.13
N PHE A 62 5.36 -1.52 5.96
CA PHE A 62 6.36 -2.37 5.32
C PHE A 62 7.36 -2.83 6.37
N VAL A 63 7.63 -4.13 6.39
CA VAL A 63 8.67 -4.77 7.21
C VAL A 63 9.76 -5.24 6.27
N ASP A 64 11.00 -4.83 6.54
CA ASP A 64 12.17 -5.21 5.76
C ASP A 64 13.22 -5.79 6.70
N GLU A 65 13.84 -6.89 6.27
CA GLU A 65 14.94 -7.59 6.97
C GLU A 65 14.57 -8.26 8.31
N GLY A 66 15.49 -9.06 8.86
CA GLY A 66 15.36 -9.66 10.21
C GLY A 66 14.70 -11.05 10.30
N PHE A 67 14.00 -11.51 9.25
CA PHE A 67 13.38 -12.86 9.27
C PHE A 67 14.39 -14.00 9.11
N GLY A 68 15.53 -13.76 8.45
CA GLY A 68 16.51 -14.82 8.15
C GLY A 68 17.33 -15.29 9.35
N SER A 69 17.26 -14.59 10.48
CA SER A 69 17.90 -14.99 11.74
C SER A 69 16.93 -15.70 12.70
N LEU A 70 15.66 -15.84 12.32
CA LEU A 70 14.66 -16.50 13.14
C LEU A 70 14.68 -18.00 12.86
N ASP A 71 14.51 -18.80 13.91
CA ASP A 71 14.14 -20.21 13.73
C ASP A 71 12.71 -20.33 13.18
N GLU A 72 12.35 -21.53 12.74
CA GLU A 72 11.07 -21.81 12.09
C GLU A 72 9.86 -21.50 12.98
N GLU A 73 9.95 -21.78 14.29
CA GLU A 73 8.87 -21.50 15.24
C GLU A 73 8.68 -19.99 15.42
N THR A 74 9.78 -19.27 15.62
CA THR A 74 9.77 -17.81 15.79
C THR A 74 9.30 -17.11 14.52
N LEU A 75 9.70 -17.59 13.33
CA LEU A 75 9.22 -17.08 12.04
C LEU A 75 7.70 -17.22 11.92
N ARG A 76 7.16 -18.39 12.29
CA ARG A 76 5.71 -18.64 12.28
C ARG A 76 4.95 -17.73 13.24
N GLN A 77 5.48 -17.50 14.44
CA GLN A 77 4.90 -16.56 15.41
C GLN A 77 4.89 -15.13 14.87
N ALA A 78 5.99 -14.69 14.24
CA ALA A 78 6.07 -13.37 13.60
C ALA A 78 5.02 -13.23 12.49
N MET A 79 4.85 -14.26 11.65
CA MET A 79 3.84 -14.26 10.60
C MET A 79 2.41 -14.20 11.12
N GLN A 80 2.08 -14.92 12.20
CA GLN A 80 0.77 -14.80 12.85
C GLN A 80 0.51 -13.39 13.37
N ALA A 81 1.50 -12.75 14.00
CA ALA A 81 1.37 -11.39 14.50
C ALA A 81 1.14 -10.38 13.36
N LEU A 82 1.89 -10.52 12.25
CA LEU A 82 1.73 -9.67 11.06
C LEU A 82 0.38 -9.88 10.38
N SER A 83 -0.12 -11.11 10.34
CA SER A 83 -1.47 -11.43 9.85
C SER A 83 -2.55 -10.74 10.69
N GLY A 84 -2.46 -10.84 12.02
CA GLY A 84 -3.43 -10.17 12.92
C GLY A 84 -3.45 -8.64 12.77
N LEU A 85 -2.30 -8.03 12.49
CA LEU A 85 -2.23 -6.59 12.19
C LEU A 85 -2.97 -6.24 10.88
N SER A 86 -3.05 -7.17 9.92
CA SER A 86 -3.68 -6.92 8.62
C SER A 86 -5.21 -6.83 8.69
N GLU A 87 -5.83 -7.46 9.69
CA GLU A 87 -7.28 -7.54 9.87
C GLU A 87 -7.94 -6.16 10.12
N ASN A 88 -7.17 -5.19 10.64
CA ASN A 88 -7.66 -3.83 10.96
C ASN A 88 -7.54 -2.84 9.80
N ASN A 89 -7.88 -3.29 8.58
CA ASN A 89 -7.83 -2.46 7.37
C ASN A 89 -6.40 -1.90 7.08
N ARG A 90 -5.38 -2.68 7.48
CA ARG A 90 -3.96 -2.34 7.35
C ARG A 90 -3.31 -3.31 6.35
N LEU A 91 -2.70 -2.76 5.32
CA LEU A 91 -1.86 -3.52 4.40
C LEU A 91 -0.48 -3.72 5.03
N VAL A 92 -0.07 -4.96 5.23
CA VAL A 92 1.28 -5.30 5.67
C VAL A 92 2.04 -5.87 4.48
N GLY A 93 3.12 -5.21 4.08
CA GLY A 93 4.05 -5.69 3.06
C GLY A 93 5.34 -6.19 3.71
N ILE A 94 5.84 -7.34 3.26
CA ILE A 94 7.09 -7.91 3.77
C ILE A 94 8.10 -7.94 2.62
N ILE A 95 9.30 -7.41 2.87
CA ILE A 95 10.44 -7.48 1.96
C ILE A 95 11.42 -8.47 2.59
N SER A 96 11.67 -9.58 1.91
CA SER A 96 12.56 -10.60 2.42
C SER A 96 13.11 -11.48 1.30
N HIS A 97 14.30 -12.04 1.55
CA HIS A 97 14.92 -13.05 0.72
C HIS A 97 14.74 -14.47 1.27
N VAL A 98 14.12 -14.62 2.46
CA VAL A 98 13.85 -15.88 3.15
C VAL A 98 12.83 -16.69 2.35
N ALA A 99 13.16 -17.94 2.02
CA ALA A 99 12.33 -18.76 1.12
C ALA A 99 11.07 -19.27 1.81
N GLU A 100 11.16 -19.52 3.11
CA GLU A 100 10.14 -20.04 4.01
C GLU A 100 8.93 -19.10 4.10
N LEU A 101 9.18 -17.78 4.04
CA LEU A 101 8.13 -16.76 3.98
C LEU A 101 7.26 -16.86 2.72
N ARG A 102 7.78 -17.45 1.64
CA ARG A 102 6.99 -17.63 0.42
C ARG A 102 5.79 -18.51 0.72
N SER A 103 5.98 -19.60 1.47
CA SER A 103 4.91 -20.58 1.76
C SER A 103 3.75 -19.98 2.54
N GLU A 104 4.02 -19.00 3.40
CA GLU A 104 3.04 -18.38 4.30
C GLU A 104 2.30 -17.17 3.70
N ILE A 105 2.74 -16.66 2.54
CA ILE A 105 2.20 -15.44 1.93
C ILE A 105 1.62 -15.75 0.55
N ASP A 106 0.29 -15.70 0.45
CA ASP A 106 -0.47 -16.01 -0.78
C ASP A 106 -0.10 -15.16 -1.98
N LYS A 107 0.25 -13.87 -1.78
CA LYS A 107 0.53 -12.92 -2.87
C LYS A 107 1.94 -12.38 -2.76
N GLN A 108 2.76 -12.66 -3.77
CA GLN A 108 4.17 -12.32 -3.77
C GLN A 108 4.53 -11.48 -4.99
N LEU A 109 5.30 -10.42 -4.78
CA LEU A 109 6.03 -9.76 -5.86
C LEU A 109 7.45 -10.34 -5.88
N VAL A 110 7.69 -11.25 -6.83
CA VAL A 110 9.00 -11.89 -6.98
C VAL A 110 9.87 -11.00 -7.86
N VAL A 111 10.96 -10.50 -7.27
CA VAL A 111 11.96 -9.68 -7.97
C VAL A 111 13.11 -10.58 -8.39
N THR A 112 13.41 -10.62 -9.70
CA THR A 112 14.52 -11.39 -10.27
C THR A 112 15.50 -10.44 -10.95
N LYS A 113 16.78 -10.52 -10.62
CA LYS A 113 17.83 -9.74 -11.28
C LYS A 113 18.05 -10.27 -12.70
N GLU A 114 18.01 -9.38 -13.69
CA GLU A 114 18.22 -9.72 -15.10
C GLU A 114 19.69 -9.55 -15.49
N LYS A 115 20.14 -10.37 -16.45
CA LYS A 115 21.51 -10.30 -16.99
C LYS A 115 21.82 -8.98 -17.71
N SER A 116 20.79 -8.25 -18.13
CA SER A 116 20.87 -6.92 -18.76
C SER A 116 21.26 -5.80 -17.78
N GLY A 117 21.37 -6.08 -16.48
CA GLY A 117 21.68 -5.08 -15.44
C GLY A 117 20.44 -4.49 -14.75
N GLY A 118 19.23 -4.88 -15.16
CA GLY A 118 17.96 -4.52 -14.51
C GLY A 118 17.41 -5.60 -13.58
N SER A 119 16.16 -5.42 -13.15
CA SER A 119 15.38 -6.40 -12.39
C SER A 119 13.98 -6.51 -12.98
N LYS A 120 13.46 -7.74 -13.07
CA LYS A 120 12.09 -8.06 -13.46
C LYS A 120 11.27 -8.34 -12.21
N VAL A 121 10.02 -7.86 -12.19
CA VAL A 121 9.06 -8.15 -11.12
C VAL A 121 7.90 -8.95 -11.70
N GLU A 122 7.53 -10.04 -11.03
CA GLU A 122 6.37 -10.86 -11.37
C GLU A 122 5.48 -11.04 -10.15
N LEU A 123 4.16 -10.92 -10.34
CA LEU A 123 3.18 -11.30 -9.32
C LEU A 123 3.02 -12.82 -9.34
N LYS A 124 3.29 -13.47 -8.22
CA LYS A 124 2.97 -14.87 -7.97
C LYS A 124 1.85 -14.99 -6.95
N LEU A 125 0.95 -15.92 -7.23
CA LEU A 125 -0.06 -16.40 -6.30
C LEU A 125 0.34 -17.82 -5.92
N ASN A 126 0.37 -18.14 -4.62
CA ASN A 126 0.53 -19.51 -4.16
C ASN A 126 -0.78 -20.30 -4.22
#